data_AF-A0A848NX42-F1
#
_entry.id   AF-A0A848NX42-F1
#
_cell.length_a   1.000
_cell.length_b   1.000
_cell.length_c   1.000
_cell.angle_alpha   90.00
_cell.angle_beta   90.00
_cell.angle_gamma   90.00
#
_symmetry.space_group_name_H-M   'P 1'
#
loop_
_entity.id
_entity.type
_entity.pdbx_description
1 polymer ?
#
loop_
_entity_poly.entity_id
_entity_poly.type
_entity_poly.pdbx_seq_one_letter_code
_entity_poly.pdbx_strand_id
1 'polypeptide(L)'
;MKKALYAPSFVLLALLGACGSSTPPQQQLTDQAKTDSTASADSGWIALRIKYMDCTQRRADDGVPGNAQTKAVVSSALDACADDLQAMHDAFRDHLSAQMSSSGARKAADRVTQETRDKARVYLTSYVDYARYQAKSR
;
A
#
# COMPACT_ATOMS: atom_id res chain seq x y z
N MET A 1 -42.86 -36.50 -5.83
CA MET A 1 -42.36 -37.66 -5.07
C MET A 1 -41.19 -37.22 -4.17
N LYS A 2 -41.03 -37.88 -3.02
CA LYS A 2 -40.21 -37.49 -1.85
C LYS A 2 -38.69 -37.70 -2.05
N LYS A 3 -37.92 -36.79 -1.43
CA LYS A 3 -36.59 -36.88 -0.74
C LYS A 3 -35.52 -37.88 -1.21
N ALA A 4 -34.25 -37.42 -1.26
CA ALA A 4 -33.07 -38.00 -0.58
C ALA A 4 -31.80 -37.16 -0.90
N LEU A 5 -31.15 -36.50 0.08
CA LEU A 5 -29.95 -36.97 0.83
C LEU A 5 -28.73 -37.16 -0.09
N TYR A 6 -27.79 -36.21 -0.18
CA TYR A 6 -26.69 -35.88 0.74
C TYR A 6 -25.82 -37.08 1.17
N ALA A 7 -24.58 -37.06 0.64
CA ALA A 7 -23.37 -37.80 0.97
C ALA A 7 -23.35 -39.33 0.75
N PRO A 8 -22.24 -39.83 0.17
CA PRO A 8 -21.35 -40.60 1.03
C PRO A 8 -19.85 -40.34 0.83
N SER A 9 -19.16 -40.36 1.97
CA SER A 9 -17.92 -41.08 2.27
C SER A 9 -16.64 -40.84 1.47
N PHE A 10 -15.68 -40.27 2.21
CA PHE A 10 -14.26 -40.61 2.20
C PHE A 10 -13.99 -42.08 1.85
N VAL A 11 -13.17 -42.30 0.83
CA VAL A 11 -12.27 -43.47 0.72
C VAL A 11 -10.91 -42.96 0.25
N LEU A 12 -9.92 -43.09 1.13
CA LEU A 12 -8.48 -43.02 0.83
C LEU A 12 -8.07 -44.14 -0.13
N LEU A 13 -7.11 -43.88 -1.03
CA LEU A 13 -5.96 -44.71 -1.43
C LEU A 13 -5.42 -44.14 -2.76
N ALA A 14 -4.40 -43.29 -2.72
CA ALA A 14 -2.98 -43.66 -2.78
C ALA A 14 -2.58 -44.32 -4.11
N LEU A 15 -1.90 -43.56 -4.97
CA LEU A 15 -0.95 -44.09 -5.94
C LEU A 15 0.27 -43.16 -5.98
N LEU A 16 1.39 -43.72 -5.56
CA LEU A 16 2.71 -43.12 -5.51
C LEU A 16 3.24 -42.84 -6.92
N GLY A 17 3.70 -41.61 -7.15
CA GLY A 17 4.62 -41.24 -8.23
C GLY A 17 5.78 -40.46 -7.61
N ALA A 18 6.95 -41.08 -7.59
CA ALA A 18 8.15 -40.63 -6.89
C ALA A 18 8.94 -39.54 -7.66
N CYS A 19 9.84 -38.92 -6.89
CA CYS A 19 11.03 -38.14 -7.27
C CYS A 19 10.85 -36.66 -7.69
N GLY A 20 11.17 -35.78 -6.73
CA GLY A 20 11.40 -34.35 -6.91
C GLY A 20 11.71 -33.70 -5.57
N SER A 21 12.91 -33.94 -5.06
CA SER A 21 13.42 -33.62 -3.72
C SER A 21 13.36 -32.12 -3.36
N SER A 22 12.75 -31.76 -2.22
CA SER A 22 13.33 -30.86 -1.19
C SER A 22 12.37 -30.62 -0.01
N THR A 23 12.73 -31.14 1.16
CA THR A 23 12.35 -30.61 2.48
C THR A 23 13.52 -30.76 3.44
N PRO A 24 13.69 -29.81 4.36
CA PRO A 24 14.11 -30.11 5.72
C PRO A 24 13.09 -29.59 6.76
N PRO A 25 13.20 -30.04 8.03
CA PRO A 25 12.05 -30.41 8.86
C PRO A 25 11.63 -29.37 9.91
N GLN A 26 10.39 -29.50 10.40
CA GLN A 26 9.97 -28.96 11.69
C GLN A 26 10.69 -29.71 12.83
N GLN A 27 11.55 -29.01 13.56
CA GLN A 27 11.83 -29.29 14.97
C GLN A 27 11.98 -27.97 15.74
N GLN A 28 10.99 -27.76 16.60
CA GLN A 28 10.97 -27.00 17.85
C GLN A 28 12.33 -26.52 18.37
N LEU A 29 12.52 -25.19 18.46
CA LEU A 29 13.30 -24.57 19.53
C LEU A 29 12.58 -23.31 20.01
N THR A 30 12.00 -23.45 21.19
CA THR A 30 11.80 -22.38 22.18
C THR A 30 13.07 -21.54 22.28
N ASP A 31 13.09 -20.37 21.65
CA ASP A 31 13.77 -19.14 22.11
C ASP A 31 13.61 -18.03 21.06
N GLN A 32 12.39 -17.50 20.91
CA GLN A 32 12.19 -16.10 20.48
C GLN A 32 11.03 -15.48 21.27
N ALA A 33 11.08 -15.66 22.59
CA ALA A 33 10.52 -14.68 23.52
C ALA A 33 11.63 -13.69 23.86
N LYS A 34 12.03 -12.88 22.87
CA LYS A 34 12.57 -11.55 23.11
C LYS A 34 11.59 -10.54 22.52
N THR A 35 10.44 -10.48 23.16
CA THR A 35 9.53 -9.35 23.06
C THR A 35 10.24 -8.11 23.62
N ASP A 36 9.83 -6.96 23.08
CA ASP A 36 9.93 -5.62 23.67
C ASP A 36 11.20 -4.81 23.40
N SER A 37 11.25 -4.19 22.21
CA SER A 37 11.00 -2.72 22.08
C SER A 37 11.34 -2.16 20.69
N THR A 38 10.54 -2.43 19.66
CA THR A 38 10.43 -1.53 18.47
C THR A 38 9.01 -1.49 17.87
N ALA A 39 8.03 -2.07 18.55
CA ALA A 39 6.61 -1.84 18.28
C ALA A 39 6.08 -0.62 19.08
N SER A 40 6.88 0.44 19.23
CA SER A 40 6.56 1.62 20.04
C SER A 40 6.76 2.93 19.25
N ALA A 41 6.04 3.02 18.13
CA ALA A 41 5.65 4.22 17.40
C ALA A 41 5.03 3.73 16.07
N ASP A 42 3.72 3.75 15.94
CA ASP A 42 3.07 3.69 14.63
C ASP A 42 3.75 4.73 13.73
N SER A 43 4.52 4.25 12.77
CA SER A 43 5.70 4.94 12.26
C SER A 43 5.34 6.31 11.68
N GLY A 44 5.84 7.41 12.26
CA GLY A 44 5.40 8.79 11.95
C GLY A 44 5.45 9.19 10.46
N TRP A 45 6.24 8.49 9.65
CA TRP A 45 6.22 8.64 8.19
C TRP A 45 4.89 8.20 7.53
N ILE A 46 4.15 7.25 8.12
CA ILE A 46 2.80 6.86 7.68
C ILE A 46 1.82 8.00 7.89
N ALA A 47 1.90 8.72 9.02
CA ALA A 47 1.07 9.90 9.24
C ALA A 47 1.36 11.00 8.20
N LEU A 48 2.63 11.19 7.84
CA LEU A 48 3.03 12.10 6.76
C LEU A 48 2.54 11.63 5.38
N ARG A 49 2.49 10.32 5.14
CA ARG A 49 1.90 9.77 3.93
C ARG A 49 0.40 10.07 3.84
N ILE A 50 -0.34 9.91 4.94
CA ILE A 50 -1.76 10.26 5.02
C ILE A 50 -1.94 11.76 4.76
N LYS A 51 -1.14 12.60 5.43
CA LYS A 51 -1.14 14.06 5.21
C LYS A 51 -0.93 14.44 3.75
N TYR A 52 0.02 13.80 3.06
CA TYR A 52 0.24 13.99 1.62
C TYR A 52 -1.00 13.62 0.80
N MET A 53 -1.60 12.45 1.06
CA MET A 53 -2.82 12.03 0.34
C MET A 53 -3.98 13.01 0.58
N ASP A 54 -4.19 13.44 1.82
CA ASP A 54 -5.22 14.42 2.18
C ASP A 54 -4.99 15.79 1.55
N CYS A 55 -3.73 16.23 1.45
CA CYS A 55 -3.38 17.45 0.72
C CYS A 55 -3.75 17.29 -0.75
N THR A 56 -3.30 16.22 -1.41
CA THR A 56 -3.50 16.06 -2.84
C THR A 56 -4.97 15.89 -3.22
N GLN A 57 -5.78 15.21 -2.40
CA GLN A 57 -7.22 15.12 -2.63
C GLN A 57 -7.91 16.47 -2.51
N ARG A 58 -7.64 17.24 -1.43
CA ARG A 58 -8.20 18.60 -1.28
C ARG A 58 -7.82 19.53 -2.43
N ARG A 59 -6.55 19.49 -2.87
CA ARG A 59 -6.11 20.27 -4.03
C ARG A 59 -6.75 19.83 -5.33
N ALA A 60 -7.03 18.54 -5.49
CA ALA A 60 -7.75 18.04 -6.66
C ALA A 60 -9.24 18.47 -6.62
N ASP A 61 -9.87 18.47 -5.45
CA ASP A 61 -11.23 18.95 -5.21
C ASP A 61 -11.41 20.40 -5.64
N ASP A 62 -10.47 21.28 -5.26
CA ASP A 62 -10.48 22.70 -5.65
C ASP A 62 -10.54 22.87 -7.20
N GLY A 63 -10.00 21.91 -7.95
CA GLY A 63 -9.98 21.91 -9.42
C GLY A 63 -11.17 21.22 -10.09
N VAL A 64 -12.03 20.51 -9.33
CA VAL A 64 -13.20 19.79 -9.86
C VAL A 64 -14.17 20.74 -10.60
N PRO A 65 -14.57 21.91 -10.06
CA PRO A 65 -15.53 22.81 -10.70
C PRO A 65 -15.01 23.47 -12.00
N GLY A 66 -13.69 23.50 -12.19
CA GLY A 66 -13.07 24.14 -13.35
C GLY A 66 -13.19 23.33 -14.65
N ASN A 67 -12.80 23.95 -15.76
CA ASN A 67 -12.79 23.35 -17.10
C ASN A 67 -11.42 22.77 -17.51
N ALA A 68 -10.41 22.85 -16.63
CA ALA A 68 -9.09 22.29 -16.89
C ALA A 68 -9.16 20.77 -17.08
N GLN A 69 -8.31 20.23 -17.96
CA GLN A 69 -8.22 18.78 -18.17
C GLN A 69 -7.89 18.06 -16.86
N THR A 70 -8.49 16.87 -16.62
CA THR A 70 -8.26 16.07 -15.39
C THR A 70 -6.78 15.87 -15.10
N LYS A 71 -5.97 15.55 -16.12
CA LYS A 71 -4.52 15.41 -15.99
C LYS A 71 -3.83 16.66 -15.44
N ALA A 72 -4.28 17.86 -15.84
CA ALA A 72 -3.71 19.12 -15.38
C ALA A 72 -4.09 19.40 -13.91
N VAL A 73 -5.34 19.13 -13.52
CA VAL A 73 -5.79 19.22 -12.13
C VAL A 73 -4.98 18.29 -11.23
N VAL A 74 -4.83 17.02 -11.65
CA VAL A 74 -4.05 16.02 -10.89
C VAL A 74 -2.59 16.43 -10.78
N SER A 75 -1.94 16.87 -11.88
CA SER A 75 -0.54 17.32 -11.80
C SER A 75 -0.38 18.49 -10.84
N SER A 76 -1.24 19.50 -10.95
CA SER A 76 -1.19 20.67 -10.07
C SER A 76 -1.40 20.29 -8.60
N ALA A 77 -2.29 19.33 -8.30
CA ALA A 77 -2.52 18.85 -6.95
C ALA A 77 -1.31 18.11 -6.36
N LEU A 78 -0.66 17.25 -7.16
CA LEU A 78 0.56 16.54 -6.76
C LEU A 78 1.73 17.50 -6.54
N ASP A 79 1.87 18.51 -7.39
CA ASP A 79 2.95 19.49 -7.30
C ASP A 79 2.76 20.45 -6.12
N ALA A 80 1.53 20.88 -5.84
CA ALA A 80 1.19 21.73 -4.69
C ALA A 80 1.42 21.04 -3.33
N CYS A 81 1.53 19.72 -3.30
CA CYS A 81 1.74 18.92 -2.09
C CYS A 81 3.13 18.26 -2.06
N ALA A 82 4.07 18.72 -2.89
CA ALA A 82 5.42 18.14 -2.99
C ALA A 82 6.19 18.21 -1.66
N ASP A 83 6.00 19.28 -0.87
CA ASP A 83 6.67 19.42 0.43
C ASP A 83 6.21 18.38 1.45
N ASP A 84 4.92 18.01 1.44
CA ASP A 84 4.39 16.94 2.31
C ASP A 84 4.95 15.57 1.89
N LEU A 85 5.13 15.34 0.58
CA LEU A 85 5.77 14.14 0.06
C LEU A 85 7.25 14.08 0.45
N GLN A 86 7.96 15.21 0.40
CA GLN A 86 9.36 15.31 0.84
C GLN A 86 9.50 15.04 2.34
N ALA A 87 8.61 15.60 3.17
CA ALA A 87 8.60 15.31 4.60
C ALA A 87 8.39 13.81 4.88
N MET A 88 7.48 13.15 4.15
CA MET A 88 7.30 11.70 4.22
C MET A 88 8.57 10.94 3.83
N HIS A 89 9.21 11.33 2.74
CA HIS A 89 10.46 10.73 2.26
C HIS A 89 11.54 10.78 3.35
N ASP A 90 11.77 11.96 3.92
CA ASP A 90 12.84 12.16 4.90
C ASP A 90 12.57 11.41 6.20
N ALA A 91 11.33 11.44 6.71
CA ALA A 91 10.95 10.67 7.89
C ALA A 91 11.09 9.16 7.67
N PHE A 92 10.76 8.66 6.49
CA PHE A 92 10.90 7.23 6.17
C PHE A 92 12.37 6.84 6.01
N ARG A 93 13.18 7.66 5.33
CA ARG A 93 14.63 7.46 5.23
C ARG A 93 15.29 7.41 6.61
N ASP A 94 14.91 8.32 7.50
CA ASP A 94 15.47 8.40 8.84
C ASP A 94 15.04 7.19 9.69
N HIS A 95 13.78 6.75 9.55
CA HIS A 95 13.29 5.50 10.14
C HIS A 95 14.09 4.27 9.67
N LEU A 96 14.44 4.19 8.39
CA LEU A 96 15.24 3.09 7.83
C LEU A 96 16.72 3.20 8.19
N SER A 97 17.25 4.39 8.40
CA SER A 97 18.68 4.59 8.70
C SER A 97 19.11 3.93 10.02
N ALA A 98 18.17 3.66 10.93
CA ALA A 98 18.40 2.89 12.14
C ALA A 98 18.46 1.36 11.90
N GLN A 99 18.04 0.88 10.73
CA GLN A 99 17.80 -0.53 10.43
C GLN A 99 18.64 -1.07 9.26
N MET A 100 19.13 -0.18 8.38
CA MET A 100 19.90 -0.57 7.20
C MET A 100 21.00 0.45 6.84
N SER A 101 21.85 0.10 5.88
CA SER A 101 22.89 1.01 5.38
C SER A 101 22.28 2.29 4.82
N SER A 102 23.02 3.40 4.88
CA SER A 102 22.56 4.69 4.36
C SER A 102 22.17 4.62 2.87
N SER A 103 22.92 3.85 2.06
CA SER A 103 22.60 3.66 0.64
C SER A 103 21.33 2.82 0.44
N GLY A 104 21.08 1.83 1.30
CA GLY A 104 19.84 1.06 1.31
C GLY A 104 18.63 1.94 1.68
N ALA A 105 18.76 2.72 2.76
CA ALA A 105 17.70 3.60 3.26
C ALA A 105 17.28 4.64 2.21
N ARG A 106 18.26 5.27 1.52
CA ARG A 106 17.99 6.21 0.42
C ARG A 106 17.20 5.54 -0.71
N LYS A 107 17.68 4.41 -1.23
CA LYS A 107 17.02 3.70 -2.33
C LYS A 107 15.59 3.25 -1.98
N ALA A 108 15.39 2.80 -0.74
CA ALA A 108 14.06 2.40 -0.27
C ALA A 108 13.13 3.61 -0.13
N ALA A 109 13.64 4.74 0.38
CA ALA A 109 12.86 5.98 0.51
C ALA A 109 12.49 6.59 -0.85
N ASP A 110 13.42 6.62 -1.81
CA ASP A 110 13.17 7.05 -3.18
C ASP A 110 12.04 6.22 -3.81
N ARG A 111 12.12 4.88 -3.68
CA ARG A 111 11.11 3.96 -4.22
C ARG A 111 9.74 4.20 -3.60
N VAL A 112 9.63 4.23 -2.27
CA VAL A 112 8.35 4.40 -1.57
C VAL A 112 7.73 5.77 -1.88
N THR A 113 8.56 6.79 -2.06
CA THR A 113 8.14 8.14 -2.44
C THR A 113 7.57 8.16 -3.86
N GLN A 114 8.28 7.55 -4.81
CA GLN A 114 7.80 7.43 -6.20
C GLN A 114 6.49 6.63 -6.27
N GLU A 115 6.42 5.46 -5.61
CA GLU A 115 5.21 4.64 -5.57
C GLU A 115 4.03 5.37 -4.93
N THR A 116 4.27 6.20 -3.91
CA THR A 116 3.23 6.99 -3.26
C THR A 116 2.72 8.08 -4.21
N ARG A 117 3.61 8.78 -4.92
CA ARG A 117 3.22 9.78 -5.93
C ARG A 117 2.45 9.15 -7.08
N ASP A 118 2.87 7.99 -7.56
CA ASP A 118 2.21 7.29 -8.66
C ASP A 118 0.82 6.76 -8.26
N LYS A 119 0.68 6.20 -7.05
CA LYS A 119 -0.62 5.79 -6.50
C LYS A 119 -1.57 6.97 -6.34
N ALA A 120 -1.08 8.11 -5.83
CA ALA A 120 -1.86 9.33 -5.76
C ALA A 120 -2.33 9.79 -7.14
N ARG A 121 -1.45 9.79 -8.15
CA ARG A 121 -1.83 10.15 -9.53
C ARG A 121 -2.97 9.28 -10.07
N VAL A 122 -2.85 7.97 -9.93
CA VAL A 122 -3.87 7.02 -10.42
C VAL A 122 -5.19 7.24 -9.69
N TYR A 123 -5.16 7.30 -8.36
CA TYR A 123 -6.34 7.55 -7.55
C TYR A 123 -7.04 8.86 -7.92
N LEU A 124 -6.30 9.97 -7.99
CA LEU A 124 -6.85 11.30 -8.24
C LEU A 124 -7.42 11.45 -9.65
N THR A 125 -6.87 10.72 -10.63
CA THR A 125 -7.43 10.72 -11.99
C THR A 125 -8.87 10.20 -11.97
N SER A 126 -9.09 9.01 -11.41
CA SER A 126 -10.42 8.44 -11.28
C SER A 126 -11.33 9.26 -10.36
N TYR A 127 -10.77 9.83 -9.30
CA TYR A 127 -11.49 10.69 -8.36
C TYR A 127 -12.08 11.94 -9.03
N VAL A 128 -11.25 12.71 -9.73
CA VAL A 128 -11.67 13.97 -10.39
C VAL A 128 -12.69 13.69 -11.48
N ASP A 129 -12.50 12.65 -12.29
CA ASP A 129 -13.46 12.27 -13.33
C ASP A 129 -14.83 11.90 -12.72
N TYR A 130 -14.81 11.12 -11.64
CA TYR A 130 -16.03 10.73 -10.92
C TYR A 130 -16.74 11.92 -10.25
N ALA A 131 -15.98 12.82 -9.60
CA ALA A 131 -16.52 14.01 -8.96
C ALA A 131 -17.19 14.95 -9.99
N ARG A 132 -16.56 15.13 -11.16
CA ARG A 132 -17.13 15.91 -12.26
C ARG A 132 -18.36 15.27 -12.88
N TYR A 133 -18.37 13.94 -13.02
CA TYR A 133 -19.54 13.21 -13.46
C TYR A 133 -20.73 13.44 -12.51
N GLN A 134 -20.49 13.28 -11.21
CA GLN A 134 -21.52 13.54 -10.19
C GLN A 134 -22.03 14.98 -10.19
N ALA A 135 -21.15 15.96 -10.39
CA ALA A 135 -21.53 17.37 -10.44
C ALA A 135 -22.43 17.70 -11.64
N LYS A 136 -22.25 16.99 -12.77
CA LYS A 136 -23.09 17.15 -13.98
C LYS A 136 -24.39 16.35 -13.94
N SER A 137 -24.44 15.29 -13.13
CA SER A 137 -25.63 14.43 -13.00
C SER A 137 -26.63 14.93 -11.95
N ARG A 138 -26.34 16.05 -11.28
CA ARG A 138 -27.24 16.74 -10.36
C ARG A 138 -27.92 17.90 -11.08
#